data_AF-A0A109HPW5-F1
#
_entry.id   AF-A0A109HPW5-F1
#
_cell.length_a   1.000
_cell.length_b   1.000
_cell.length_c   1.000
_cell.angle_alpha   90.00
_cell.angle_beta   90.00
_cell.angle_gamma   90.00
#
_symmetry.space_group_name_H-M   'P 1'
#
loop_
_entity.id
_entity.type
_entity.pdbx_description
1 polymer ?
#
loop_
_entity_poly.entity_id
_entity_poly.type
_entity_poly.pdbx_seq_one_letter_code
_entity_poly.pdbx_strand_id
1 'polypeptide(L)'
;MIRRSALAFSLAIATATAAAQVPAPPAPPVAAAAGIAPPPAPPAPPAPPPPVAATPVSLEGTVERFMLNPNGDVDGLWLRDGTQVGFPPHLSADLQAAVRRGDAVTVQGYRLGTLPLLQASAISARRSGKQVVDRPPNPLAGPPLPPTPPALNPMRAEGRIERLVYGPGGDTAGVLLSDGTVVRIPPHVALQYATLLRVGAPLSVSGFGVATAAGRSLEATQLGR
;
A
#
# COMPACT_ATOMS: atom_id res chain seq x y z
N MET A 1 46.64 -53.03 -53.81
CA MET A 1 46.84 -53.51 -55.18
C MET A 1 46.33 -52.45 -56.14
N ILE A 2 47.21 -52.03 -57.05
CA ILE A 2 47.10 -50.91 -58.01
C ILE A 2 46.40 -51.38 -59.29
N ARG A 3 45.63 -50.49 -59.94
CA ARG A 3 45.35 -50.37 -61.39
C ARG A 3 44.53 -49.08 -61.57
N ARG A 4 45.08 -47.91 -61.93
CA ARG A 4 45.65 -47.46 -63.22
C ARG A 4 44.84 -47.94 -64.44
N SER A 5 44.18 -47.00 -65.11
CA SER A 5 44.26 -46.82 -66.56
C SER A 5 43.73 -45.45 -66.98
N ALA A 6 44.59 -44.71 -67.66
CA ALA A 6 44.36 -43.46 -68.35
C ALA A 6 44.23 -43.73 -69.86
N LEU A 7 43.61 -42.79 -70.60
CA LEU A 7 43.81 -42.36 -72.00
C LEU A 7 42.44 -41.91 -72.55
N ALA A 8 42.27 -40.95 -73.46
CA ALA A 8 43.03 -39.82 -74.02
C ALA A 8 42.20 -39.31 -75.23
N PHE A 9 42.43 -38.05 -75.65
CA PHE A 9 42.15 -37.50 -77.00
C PHE A 9 40.64 -37.30 -77.36
N SER A 10 40.15 -36.24 -78.04
CA SER A 10 40.75 -35.14 -78.81
C SER A 10 39.71 -34.02 -79.03
N LEU A 11 40.21 -32.78 -79.02
CA LEU A 11 39.96 -31.63 -79.91
C LEU A 11 38.71 -31.59 -80.83
N ALA A 12 37.92 -30.51 -80.72
CA ALA A 12 37.35 -29.79 -81.86
C ALA A 12 37.06 -28.32 -81.49
N ILE A 13 37.62 -27.39 -82.26
CA ILE A 13 37.43 -25.94 -82.17
C ILE A 13 36.30 -25.56 -83.14
N ALA A 14 35.32 -24.78 -82.67
CA ALA A 14 34.42 -24.04 -83.55
C ALA A 14 34.16 -22.65 -82.94
N THR A 15 34.63 -21.63 -83.64
CA THR A 15 34.39 -20.22 -83.37
C THR A 15 33.03 -19.80 -83.92
N ALA A 16 32.15 -19.29 -83.06
CA ALA A 16 30.95 -18.57 -83.47
C ALA A 16 30.82 -17.28 -82.65
N THR A 17 31.10 -16.14 -83.30
CA THR A 17 30.77 -14.80 -82.81
C THR A 17 29.35 -14.45 -83.23
N ALA A 18 28.44 -14.27 -82.27
CA ALA A 18 27.15 -13.64 -82.53
C ALA A 18 26.59 -12.98 -81.25
N ALA A 19 26.46 -11.65 -81.36
CA ALA A 19 25.60 -10.71 -80.65
C ALA A 19 25.23 -10.96 -79.17
N ALA A 20 25.64 -9.99 -78.34
CA ALA A 20 25.28 -9.83 -76.95
C ALA A 20 23.76 -9.83 -76.70
N GLN A 21 23.30 -10.77 -75.87
CA GLN A 21 22.08 -10.62 -75.08
C GLN A 21 22.50 -10.74 -73.61
N VAL A 22 22.35 -9.66 -72.86
CA VAL A 22 22.67 -9.58 -71.43
C VAL A 22 21.68 -10.46 -70.67
N PRO A 23 22.10 -11.58 -70.04
CA PRO A 23 21.24 -12.30 -69.11
C PRO A 23 21.21 -11.49 -67.80
N ALA A 24 20.01 -11.24 -67.29
CA ALA A 24 19.84 -10.63 -65.97
C ALA A 24 20.62 -11.44 -64.91
N PRO A 25 21.29 -10.78 -63.94
CA PRO A 25 22.03 -11.48 -62.91
C PRO A 25 21.08 -12.40 -62.10
N PRO A 26 21.54 -13.60 -61.71
CA PRO A 26 20.77 -14.47 -60.84
C PRO A 26 20.47 -13.75 -59.52
N ALA A 27 19.23 -13.85 -59.07
CA ALA A 27 18.81 -13.31 -57.79
C ALA A 27 19.70 -13.88 -56.67
N PRO A 28 20.12 -13.05 -55.69
CA PRO A 28 20.89 -13.52 -54.55
C PRO A 28 20.08 -14.57 -53.78
N PRO A 29 20.74 -15.56 -53.14
CA PRO A 29 20.06 -16.52 -52.30
C PRO A 29 19.31 -15.76 -51.18
N VAL A 30 18.01 -16.01 -51.06
CA VAL A 30 17.21 -15.51 -49.96
C VAL A 30 17.72 -16.19 -48.71
N ALA A 31 18.54 -15.47 -47.94
CA ALA A 31 18.89 -15.89 -46.60
C ALA A 31 17.58 -16.03 -45.82
N ALA A 32 17.26 -17.25 -45.38
CA ALA A 32 16.20 -17.48 -44.43
C ALA A 32 16.54 -16.70 -43.15
N ALA A 33 15.94 -15.52 -42.99
CA ALA A 33 15.94 -14.82 -41.73
C ALA A 33 15.16 -15.70 -40.74
N ALA A 34 15.89 -16.41 -39.88
CA ALA A 34 15.31 -16.99 -38.69
C ALA A 34 14.67 -15.83 -37.90
N GLY A 35 13.35 -15.74 -37.94
CA GLY A 35 12.61 -14.77 -37.15
C GLY A 35 12.87 -15.05 -35.69
N ILE A 36 13.69 -14.22 -35.04
CA ILE A 36 13.79 -14.19 -33.60
C ILE A 36 12.45 -13.64 -33.11
N ALA A 37 11.62 -14.50 -32.54
CA ALA A 37 10.38 -14.06 -31.90
C ALA A 37 10.70 -13.03 -30.81
N PRO A 38 9.92 -11.93 -30.69
CA PRO A 38 10.13 -10.98 -29.61
C PRO A 38 10.00 -11.70 -28.26
N PRO A 39 10.78 -11.30 -27.23
CA PRO A 39 10.68 -11.89 -25.91
C PRO A 39 9.25 -11.75 -25.38
N PRO A 40 8.73 -12.73 -24.62
CA PRO A 40 7.41 -12.65 -24.03
C PRO A 40 7.32 -11.38 -23.17
N ALA A 41 6.22 -10.63 -23.33
CA ALA A 41 5.96 -9.45 -22.52
C ALA A 41 6.01 -9.83 -21.03
N PRO A 42 6.61 -8.99 -20.16
CA PRO A 42 6.58 -9.24 -18.73
C PRO A 42 5.12 -9.39 -18.27
N PRO A 43 4.83 -10.28 -17.31
CA PRO A 43 3.49 -10.44 -16.78
C PRO A 43 2.98 -9.09 -16.27
N ALA A 44 1.77 -8.73 -16.69
CA ALA A 44 1.12 -7.50 -16.24
C ALA A 44 1.09 -7.49 -14.70
N PRO A 45 1.35 -6.32 -14.06
CA PRO A 45 1.21 -6.22 -12.61
C PRO A 45 -0.20 -6.66 -12.20
N PRO A 46 -0.34 -7.37 -11.06
CA PRO A 46 -1.65 -7.79 -10.58
C PRO A 46 -2.59 -6.59 -10.51
N ALA A 47 -3.81 -6.77 -11.00
CA ALA A 47 -4.83 -5.73 -10.94
C ALA A 47 -4.99 -5.26 -9.47
N PRO A 48 -5.13 -3.94 -9.23
CA PRO A 48 -5.40 -3.45 -7.89
C PRO A 48 -6.65 -4.15 -7.34
N PRO A 49 -6.68 -4.47 -6.04
CA PRO A 49 -7.85 -5.10 -5.43
C PRO A 49 -9.11 -4.24 -5.67
N PRO A 50 -10.28 -4.87 -5.83
CA PRO A 50 -11.52 -4.12 -6.02
C PRO A 50 -11.73 -3.13 -4.85
N PRO A 51 -12.22 -1.90 -5.12
CA PRO A 51 -12.45 -0.93 -4.07
C PRO A 51 -13.42 -1.51 -3.04
N VAL A 52 -13.04 -1.44 -1.77
CA VAL A 52 -13.89 -1.92 -0.68
C VAL A 52 -15.14 -1.02 -0.64
N ALA A 53 -16.33 -1.62 -0.64
CA ALA A 53 -17.58 -0.87 -0.64
C ALA A 53 -17.66 0.08 0.56
N ALA A 54 -17.92 1.36 0.31
CA ALA A 54 -18.11 2.38 1.33
C ALA A 54 -19.61 2.65 1.50
N THR A 55 -20.17 2.31 2.67
CA THR A 55 -21.61 2.51 2.96
C THR A 55 -21.77 3.64 3.97
N PRO A 56 -22.57 4.69 3.67
CA PRO A 56 -22.83 5.74 4.64
C PRO A 56 -23.61 5.16 5.83
N VAL A 57 -23.13 5.43 7.03
CA VAL A 57 -23.78 4.98 8.27
C VAL A 57 -23.69 6.05 9.35
N SER A 58 -24.62 6.00 10.29
CA SER A 58 -24.56 6.76 11.53
C SER A 58 -24.72 5.79 12.70
N LEU A 59 -23.85 5.93 13.69
CA LEU A 59 -23.84 5.07 14.88
C LEU A 59 -23.62 5.90 16.14
N GLU A 60 -24.19 5.43 17.23
CA GLU A 60 -23.93 5.94 18.56
C GLU A 60 -23.04 4.97 19.31
N GLY A 61 -22.06 5.49 20.03
CA GLY A 61 -21.15 4.67 20.82
C GLY A 61 -20.50 5.44 21.95
N THR A 62 -19.82 4.71 22.83
CA THR A 62 -19.01 5.30 23.91
C THR A 62 -17.55 5.20 23.54
N VAL A 63 -16.82 6.32 23.63
CA VAL A 63 -15.38 6.34 23.38
C VAL A 63 -14.68 5.51 24.44
N GLU A 64 -13.98 4.47 24.00
CA GLU A 64 -13.12 3.67 24.85
C GLU A 64 -11.74 4.33 24.97
N ARG A 65 -11.13 4.63 23.82
CA ARG A 65 -9.75 5.12 23.74
C ARG A 65 -9.48 5.85 22.44
N PHE A 66 -8.63 6.88 22.51
CA PHE A 66 -8.05 7.54 21.33
C PHE A 66 -6.85 6.77 20.77
N MET A 67 -6.73 6.78 19.45
CA MET A 67 -5.58 6.27 18.69
C MET A 67 -4.65 7.42 18.37
N LEU A 68 -3.37 7.24 18.64
CA LEU A 68 -2.35 8.18 18.23
C LEU A 68 -1.71 7.72 16.92
N ASN A 69 -1.38 8.67 16.06
CA ASN A 69 -0.42 8.46 14.99
C ASN A 69 1.01 8.64 15.55
N PRO A 70 2.07 8.27 14.79
CA PRO A 70 3.45 8.45 15.25
C PRO A 70 3.81 9.93 15.43
N ASN A 71 3.06 10.83 14.79
CA ASN A 71 3.21 12.27 14.92
C ASN A 71 2.58 12.86 16.19
N GLY A 72 1.94 12.05 17.04
CA GLY A 72 1.32 12.48 18.30
C GLY A 72 -0.06 13.09 18.17
N ASP A 73 -0.59 13.17 16.94
CA ASP A 73 -1.98 13.54 16.71
C ASP A 73 -2.89 12.34 16.94
N VAL A 74 -4.12 12.63 17.33
CA VAL A 74 -5.18 11.64 17.33
C VAL A 74 -5.74 11.56 15.91
N ASP A 75 -5.68 10.37 15.31
CA ASP A 75 -6.19 10.06 13.97
C ASP A 75 -7.33 9.01 14.00
N GLY A 76 -7.72 8.60 15.21
CA GLY A 76 -8.80 7.66 15.40
C GLY A 76 -9.22 7.49 16.84
N LEU A 77 -10.27 6.71 17.03
CA LEU A 77 -10.72 6.25 18.33
C LEU A 77 -11.32 4.85 18.21
N TRP A 78 -11.27 4.10 19.30
CA TRP A 78 -12.10 2.91 19.47
C TRP A 78 -13.32 3.25 20.31
N LEU A 79 -14.44 2.70 19.90
CA LEU A 79 -15.65 2.63 20.69
C LEU A 79 -15.65 1.35 21.53
N ARG A 80 -16.41 1.34 22.62
CA ARG A 80 -16.50 0.20 23.55
C ARG A 80 -17.02 -1.10 22.93
N ASP A 81 -17.71 -1.02 21.80
CA ASP A 81 -18.17 -2.17 21.03
C ASP A 81 -17.05 -2.78 20.16
N GLY A 82 -15.85 -2.20 20.16
CA GLY A 82 -14.72 -2.61 19.33
C GLY A 82 -14.64 -1.92 17.97
N THR A 83 -15.60 -1.05 17.63
CA THR A 83 -15.58 -0.31 16.37
C THR A 83 -14.43 0.69 16.36
N GLN A 84 -13.56 0.60 15.35
CA GLN A 84 -12.55 1.60 15.03
C GLN A 84 -13.18 2.72 14.20
N VAL A 85 -13.03 3.95 14.68
CA VAL A 85 -13.44 5.17 13.98
C VAL A 85 -12.17 5.91 13.58
N GLY A 86 -11.88 5.96 12.28
CA GLY A 86 -10.78 6.73 11.72
C GLY A 86 -11.23 8.12 11.29
N PHE A 87 -10.36 9.10 11.42
CA PHE A 87 -10.58 10.46 10.91
C PHE A 87 -9.25 11.13 10.60
N PRO A 88 -9.24 12.19 9.76
CA PRO A 88 -8.01 12.88 9.43
C PRO A 88 -7.32 13.50 10.66
N PRO A 89 -5.97 13.52 10.71
CA PRO A 89 -5.21 14.07 11.83
C PRO A 89 -5.50 15.56 12.11
N HIS A 90 -5.91 16.35 11.12
CA HIS A 90 -6.23 17.78 11.33
C HIS A 90 -7.41 18.00 12.27
N LEU A 91 -8.27 17.00 12.48
CA LEU A 91 -9.37 17.06 13.45
C LEU A 91 -8.93 16.75 14.88
N SER A 92 -7.68 16.32 15.10
CA SER A 92 -7.13 15.91 16.40
C SER A 92 -7.40 16.94 17.50
N ALA A 93 -7.07 18.20 17.27
CA ALA A 93 -7.18 19.25 18.29
C ALA A 93 -8.64 19.54 18.67
N ASP A 94 -9.51 19.73 17.67
CA ASP A 94 -10.94 19.98 17.90
C ASP A 94 -11.62 18.80 18.59
N LEU A 95 -11.25 17.57 18.21
CA LEU A 95 -11.83 16.38 18.80
C LEU A 95 -11.38 16.18 20.25
N GLN A 96 -10.10 16.37 20.55
CA GLN A 96 -9.58 16.29 21.92
C GLN A 96 -10.17 17.38 22.84
N ALA A 97 -10.54 18.54 22.29
CA ALA A 97 -11.24 19.59 23.04
C ALA A 97 -12.73 19.26 23.28
N ALA A 98 -13.37 18.52 22.37
CA ALA A 98 -14.80 18.23 22.42
C ALA A 98 -15.16 16.91 23.11
N VAL A 99 -14.27 15.91 23.04
CA VAL A 99 -14.54 14.51 23.40
C VAL A 99 -13.52 14.01 24.42
N ARG A 100 -13.97 13.21 25.40
CA ARG A 100 -13.10 12.49 26.34
C ARG A 100 -13.35 10.98 26.27
N ARG A 101 -12.42 10.19 26.80
CA ARG A 101 -12.65 8.77 27.07
C ARG A 101 -13.86 8.61 27.99
N GLY A 102 -14.76 7.70 27.64
CA GLY A 102 -16.01 7.46 28.33
C GLY A 102 -17.18 8.32 27.87
N ASP A 103 -16.96 9.31 27.00
CA ASP A 103 -18.06 10.13 26.47
C ASP A 103 -18.87 9.35 25.42
N ALA A 104 -20.18 9.60 25.41
CA ALA A 104 -21.06 9.16 24.33
C ALA A 104 -20.92 10.09 23.12
N VAL A 105 -20.73 9.49 21.95
CA VAL A 105 -20.56 10.18 20.67
C VAL A 105 -21.49 9.59 19.61
N THR A 106 -22.00 10.44 18.74
CA THR A 106 -22.66 10.04 17.50
C THR A 106 -21.68 10.25 16.37
N VAL A 107 -21.36 9.19 15.65
CA VAL A 107 -20.41 9.22 14.53
C VAL A 107 -21.19 9.04 13.23
N GLN A 108 -20.89 9.91 12.26
CA GLN A 108 -21.40 9.84 10.90
C GLN A 108 -20.21 9.67 9.96
N GLY A 109 -20.37 8.82 8.96
CA GLY A 109 -19.29 8.54 8.04
C GLY A 109 -19.58 7.35 7.13
N TYR A 110 -18.51 6.71 6.68
CA TYR A 110 -18.58 5.57 5.77
C TYR A 110 -17.96 4.34 6.43
N ARG A 111 -18.74 3.25 6.48
CA ARG A 111 -18.22 1.94 6.85
C ARG A 111 -17.57 1.30 5.63
N LEU A 112 -16.40 0.70 5.83
CA LEU A 112 -15.64 0.07 4.76
C LEU A 112 -15.81 -1.45 4.80
N GLY A 113 -16.61 -1.99 3.88
CA GLY A 113 -16.91 -3.41 3.80
C GLY A 113 -17.56 -3.95 5.08
N THR A 114 -17.09 -5.11 5.54
CA THR A 114 -17.55 -5.76 6.77
C THR A 114 -16.61 -5.55 7.97
N LEU A 115 -15.53 -4.77 7.77
CA LEU A 115 -14.57 -4.49 8.84
C LEU A 115 -15.24 -3.67 9.95
N PRO A 116 -14.77 -3.78 11.21
CA PRO A 116 -15.18 -2.89 12.29
C PRO A 116 -14.49 -1.52 12.14
N LEU A 117 -14.45 -0.98 10.91
CA LEU A 117 -13.82 0.27 10.55
C LEU A 117 -14.86 1.23 9.97
N LEU A 118 -14.89 2.43 10.53
CA LEU A 118 -15.65 3.55 10.03
C LEU A 118 -14.76 4.77 9.82
N GLN A 119 -14.79 5.35 8.62
CA GLN A 119 -14.18 6.64 8.34
C GLN A 119 -15.19 7.75 8.64
N ALA A 120 -14.94 8.52 9.70
CA ALA A 120 -15.85 9.56 10.15
C ALA A 120 -15.73 10.83 9.30
N SER A 121 -16.88 11.33 8.85
CA SER A 121 -17.03 12.68 8.29
C SER A 121 -17.54 13.67 9.33
N ALA A 122 -18.24 13.20 10.37
CA ALA A 122 -18.61 14.03 11.51
C ALA A 122 -18.68 13.23 12.81
N ILE A 123 -18.26 13.84 13.91
CA ILE A 123 -18.34 13.28 15.26
C ILE A 123 -19.03 14.32 16.15
N SER A 124 -20.18 13.95 16.70
CA SER A 124 -20.93 14.77 17.64
C SER A 124 -20.74 14.24 19.06
N ALA A 125 -20.22 15.09 19.94
CA ALA A 125 -20.00 14.77 21.34
C ALA A 125 -21.26 15.11 22.16
N ARG A 126 -21.90 14.10 22.75
CA ARG A 126 -23.13 14.31 23.53
C ARG A 126 -22.89 15.15 24.78
N ARG A 127 -21.71 15.01 25.40
CA ARG A 127 -21.32 15.73 26.62
C ARG A 127 -21.13 17.23 26.37
N SER A 128 -20.41 17.60 25.32
CA SER A 128 -20.09 19.00 25.03
C SER A 128 -21.08 19.67 24.08
N GLY A 129 -21.97 18.89 23.45
CA GLY A 129 -22.88 19.35 22.40
C GLY A 129 -22.17 19.79 21.12
N LYS A 130 -20.84 19.65 21.05
CA LYS A 130 -20.03 20.07 19.91
C LYS A 130 -20.04 18.99 18.84
N GLN A 131 -20.10 19.44 17.58
CA GLN A 131 -19.93 18.60 16.41
C GLN A 131 -18.63 19.00 15.71
N VAL A 132 -17.74 18.02 15.54
CA VAL A 132 -16.52 18.15 14.75
C VAL A 132 -16.80 17.54 13.39
N VAL A 133 -16.62 18.32 12.32
CA VAL A 133 -16.93 17.91 10.95
C VAL A 133 -15.65 17.97 10.13
N ASP A 134 -15.37 16.90 9.39
CA ASP A 134 -14.33 16.93 8.38
C ASP A 134 -14.79 17.82 7.22
N ARG A 135 -14.23 19.01 7.15
CA ARG A 135 -14.48 19.95 6.05
C ARG A 135 -13.24 20.00 5.19
N PRO A 136 -13.38 19.92 3.86
CA PRO A 136 -12.24 20.14 2.98
C PRO A 136 -11.62 21.52 3.30
N PRO A 137 -10.29 21.65 3.19
CA PRO A 137 -9.62 22.93 3.39
C PRO A 137 -10.27 24.01 2.51
N ASN A 138 -10.49 25.19 3.07
CA ASN A 138 -11.02 26.32 2.29
C ASN A 138 -10.04 26.63 1.15
N PRO A 139 -10.45 26.51 -0.13
CA PRO A 139 -9.54 26.75 -1.26
C PRO A 139 -9.05 28.21 -1.36
N LEU A 140 -9.69 29.14 -0.64
CA LEU A 140 -9.27 30.54 -0.54
C LEU A 140 -8.33 30.80 0.65
N ALA A 141 -8.17 29.85 1.57
CA ALA A 141 -7.17 29.95 2.62
C ALA A 141 -5.80 29.60 2.03
N GLY A 142 -4.78 30.40 2.33
CA GLY A 142 -3.40 30.06 1.97
C GLY A 142 -3.00 28.69 2.56
N PRO A 143 -2.00 28.00 1.96
CA PRO A 143 -1.53 26.73 2.50
C PRO A 143 -1.20 26.89 3.98
N PRO A 144 -1.74 26.04 4.87
CA PRO A 144 -1.33 26.07 6.27
C PRO A 144 0.18 25.86 6.35
N LEU A 145 0.84 26.51 7.31
CA LEU A 145 2.24 26.21 7.58
C LEU A 145 2.38 24.71 7.83
N PRO A 146 3.39 24.04 7.25
CA PRO A 146 3.62 22.63 7.54
C PRO A 146 3.78 22.48 9.06
N PRO A 147 3.06 21.54 9.68
CA PRO A 147 3.19 21.32 11.12
C PRO A 147 4.63 20.97 11.45
N THR A 148 5.14 21.49 12.55
CA THR A 148 6.46 21.10 13.05
C THR A 148 6.41 19.60 13.36
N PRO A 149 7.24 18.76 12.72
CA PRO A 149 7.27 17.35 13.04
C PRO A 149 7.62 17.20 14.52
N PRO A 150 6.90 16.37 15.28
CA PRO A 150 7.28 16.11 16.66
C PRO A 150 8.67 15.48 16.70
N ALA A 151 9.38 15.69 17.80
CA ALA A 151 10.58 14.93 18.09
C ALA A 151 10.19 13.47 18.35
N LEU A 152 10.41 12.61 17.37
CA LEU A 152 10.20 11.17 17.51
C LEU A 152 11.33 10.58 18.36
N ASN A 153 10.96 9.87 19.42
CA ASN A 153 11.92 9.22 20.31
C ASN A 153 12.07 7.74 19.95
N PRO A 154 13.28 7.17 20.06
CA PRO A 154 13.43 5.73 19.95
C PRO A 154 12.62 5.04 21.05
N MET A 155 11.75 4.13 20.66
CA MET A 155 10.82 3.43 21.55
C MET A 155 10.81 1.95 21.26
N ARG A 156 10.54 1.16 22.29
CA ARG A 156 10.24 -0.26 22.19
C ARG A 156 8.92 -0.54 22.89
N ALA A 157 8.17 -1.51 22.38
CA ALA A 157 6.97 -2.02 22.99
C ALA A 157 6.91 -3.53 22.79
N GLU A 158 6.42 -4.23 23.79
CA GLU A 158 6.24 -5.67 23.76
C GLU A 158 4.95 -6.01 24.47
N GLY A 159 4.19 -6.95 23.89
CA GLY A 159 2.94 -7.39 24.47
C GLY A 159 2.19 -8.33 23.56
N ARG A 160 0.93 -8.60 23.90
CA ARG A 160 0.02 -9.31 23.01
C ARG A 160 -0.76 -8.32 22.17
N ILE A 161 -1.04 -8.70 20.93
CA ILE A 161 -1.91 -7.93 20.05
C ILE A 161 -3.33 -8.01 20.60
N GLU A 162 -3.88 -6.90 21.07
CA GLU A 162 -5.28 -6.83 21.49
C GLU A 162 -6.22 -6.57 20.33
N ARG A 163 -5.83 -5.68 19.41
CA ARG A 163 -6.63 -5.31 18.24
C ARG A 163 -5.73 -5.04 17.04
N LEU A 164 -6.27 -5.28 15.85
CA LEU A 164 -5.68 -4.78 14.62
C LEU A 164 -6.07 -3.31 14.43
N VAL A 165 -5.17 -2.54 13.85
CA VAL A 165 -5.40 -1.15 13.43
C VAL A 165 -5.56 -1.16 11.92
N TYR A 166 -6.68 -0.64 11.44
CA TYR A 166 -6.95 -0.54 10.02
C TYR A 166 -6.65 0.85 9.46
N GLY A 167 -6.09 0.91 8.26
CA GLY A 167 -5.92 2.13 7.49
C GLY A 167 -7.24 2.61 6.85
N PRO A 168 -7.25 3.79 6.22
CA PRO A 168 -8.45 4.33 5.56
C PRO A 168 -8.96 3.45 4.42
N GLY A 169 -8.09 2.64 3.81
CA GLY A 169 -8.43 1.67 2.77
C GLY A 169 -8.84 0.28 3.31
N GLY A 170 -8.89 0.09 4.63
CA GLY A 170 -9.19 -1.20 5.26
C GLY A 170 -8.01 -2.18 5.29
N ASP A 171 -6.85 -1.75 4.81
CA ASP A 171 -5.59 -2.46 4.98
C ASP A 171 -5.16 -2.50 6.46
N THR A 172 -4.37 -3.50 6.84
CA THR A 172 -3.81 -3.56 8.19
C THR A 172 -2.67 -2.55 8.30
N ALA A 173 -2.92 -1.46 9.02
CA ALA A 173 -1.98 -0.36 9.21
C ALA A 173 -1.24 -0.42 10.56
N GLY A 174 -1.49 -1.46 11.35
CA GLY A 174 -0.83 -1.63 12.64
C GLY A 174 -1.56 -2.54 13.62
N VAL A 175 -1.19 -2.41 14.89
CA VAL A 175 -1.79 -3.16 16.01
C VAL A 175 -1.86 -2.31 17.28
N LEU A 176 -2.83 -2.63 18.13
CA LEU A 176 -2.85 -2.20 19.53
C LEU A 176 -2.27 -3.33 20.38
N LEU A 177 -1.25 -3.04 21.16
CA LEU A 177 -0.66 -3.98 22.13
C LEU A 177 -1.37 -3.88 23.48
N SER A 178 -1.24 -4.94 24.28
CA SER A 178 -1.81 -5.05 25.63
C SER A 178 -1.27 -4.04 26.66
N ASP A 179 -0.11 -3.44 26.38
CA ASP A 179 0.42 -2.32 27.16
C ASP A 179 -0.27 -0.97 26.84
N GLY A 180 -1.18 -0.97 25.86
CA GLY A 180 -1.89 0.20 25.36
C GLY A 180 -1.14 1.00 24.31
N THR A 181 0.00 0.51 23.81
CA THR A 181 0.77 1.14 22.74
C THR A 181 0.16 0.83 21.38
N VAL A 182 -0.08 1.87 20.58
CA VAL A 182 -0.49 1.74 19.18
C VAL A 182 0.76 1.64 18.32
N VAL A 183 0.96 0.49 17.69
CA VAL A 183 2.08 0.27 16.76
C VAL A 183 1.56 0.50 15.34
N ARG A 184 2.13 1.47 14.64
CA ARG A 184 1.88 1.71 13.22
C ARG A 184 2.88 0.93 12.39
N ILE A 185 2.37 0.20 11.42
CA ILE A 185 3.15 -0.67 10.56
C ILE A 185 2.95 -0.19 9.12
N PRO A 186 4.01 0.20 8.40
CA PRO A 186 3.90 0.57 7.01
C PRO A 186 3.27 -0.56 6.18
N PRO A 187 2.44 -0.26 5.17
CA PRO A 187 1.69 -1.29 4.44
C PRO A 187 2.55 -2.43 3.88
N HIS A 188 3.74 -2.11 3.36
CA HIS A 188 4.67 -3.10 2.83
C HIS A 188 5.18 -4.07 3.91
N VAL A 189 5.41 -3.57 5.14
CA VAL A 189 5.81 -4.38 6.29
C VAL A 189 4.62 -5.22 6.78
N ALA A 190 3.42 -4.63 6.85
CA ALA A 190 2.23 -5.34 7.29
C ALA A 190 1.93 -6.56 6.40
N LEU A 191 2.13 -6.44 5.09
CA LEU A 191 1.99 -7.56 4.14
C LEU A 191 3.02 -8.66 4.38
N GLN A 192 4.29 -8.31 4.63
CA GLN A 192 5.36 -9.27 4.90
C GLN A 192 5.09 -10.07 6.19
N TYR A 193 4.50 -9.44 7.20
CA TYR A 193 4.25 -10.03 8.51
C TYR A 193 2.78 -10.37 8.75
N ALA A 194 1.94 -10.45 7.72
CA ALA A 194 0.50 -10.66 7.85
C ALA A 194 0.14 -11.93 8.66
N THR A 195 0.95 -12.99 8.56
CA THR A 195 0.75 -14.22 9.32
C THR A 195 1.08 -14.07 10.81
N LEU A 196 1.83 -13.05 11.21
CA LEU A 196 2.16 -12.76 12.62
C LEU A 196 1.17 -11.78 13.26
N LEU A 197 0.58 -10.88 12.47
CA LEU A 197 -0.36 -9.86 12.94
C LEU A 197 -1.75 -10.47 13.20
N ARG A 198 -1.87 -11.20 14.32
CA ARG A 198 -3.13 -11.79 14.77
C ARG A 198 -3.43 -11.38 16.19
N VAL A 199 -4.70 -11.09 16.47
CA VAL A 199 -5.18 -10.84 17.83
C VAL A 199 -4.79 -12.03 18.74
N GLY A 200 -4.21 -11.72 19.90
CA GLY A 200 -3.69 -12.65 20.89
C GLY A 200 -2.23 -13.08 20.70
N ALA A 201 -1.63 -12.85 19.52
CA ALA A 201 -0.24 -13.22 19.29
C ALA A 201 0.73 -12.29 20.06
N PRO A 202 1.87 -12.82 20.58
CA PRO A 202 2.94 -12.00 21.11
C PRO A 202 3.62 -11.21 19.99
N LEU A 203 3.99 -9.97 20.27
CA LEU A 203 4.71 -9.12 19.35
C LEU A 203 5.68 -8.23 20.15
N SER A 204 6.93 -8.21 19.71
CA SER A 204 7.94 -7.25 20.17
C SER A 204 8.25 -6.30 19.03
N VAL A 205 8.30 -5.00 19.30
CA VAL A 205 8.46 -3.96 18.29
C VAL A 205 9.43 -2.90 18.77
N SER A 206 10.29 -2.44 17.86
CA SER A 206 11.08 -1.23 18.07
C SER A 206 10.94 -0.29 16.89
N GLY A 207 11.08 1.00 17.19
CA GLY A 207 11.08 2.05 16.19
C GLY A 207 11.04 3.42 16.84
N PHE A 208 10.30 4.33 16.23
CA PHE A 208 10.27 5.74 16.64
C PHE A 208 8.84 6.17 16.90
N GLY A 209 8.64 6.95 17.95
CA GLY A 209 7.28 7.31 18.35
C GLY A 209 7.23 8.39 19.41
N VAL A 210 6.03 8.52 19.98
CA VAL A 210 5.70 9.53 20.96
C VAL A 210 4.87 8.93 22.09
N ALA A 211 5.04 9.50 23.28
CA ALA A 211 4.23 9.22 24.45
C ALA A 211 3.62 10.53 24.94
N THR A 212 2.30 10.61 24.92
CA THR A 212 1.53 11.79 25.35
C THR A 212 0.50 11.38 26.40
N ALA A 213 -0.22 12.35 26.98
CA ALA A 213 -1.34 12.08 27.87
C ALA A 213 -2.49 11.30 27.19
N ALA A 214 -2.60 11.42 25.86
CA ALA A 214 -3.59 10.70 25.07
C ALA A 214 -3.17 9.25 24.78
N GLY A 215 -1.89 8.89 24.93
CA GLY A 215 -1.44 7.50 24.79
C GLY A 215 -0.03 7.39 24.25
N ARG A 216 0.31 6.18 23.78
CA ARG A 216 1.61 5.88 23.19
C ARG A 216 1.40 5.39 21.76
N SER A 217 2.20 5.91 20.84
CA SER A 217 2.24 5.42 19.47
C SER A 217 3.68 5.35 18.98
N LEU A 218 4.01 4.30 18.25
CA LEU A 218 5.29 4.16 17.57
C LEU A 218 5.12 3.59 16.17
N GLU A 219 5.93 4.05 15.24
CA GLU A 219 6.10 3.44 13.94
C GLU A 219 7.14 2.33 14.01
N ALA A 220 6.78 1.14 13.55
CA ALA A 220 7.63 -0.04 13.60
C ALA A 220 8.72 0.04 12.52
N THR A 221 9.99 0.05 12.93
CA THR A 221 11.13 -0.16 12.04
C THR A 221 11.62 -1.61 12.11
N GLN A 222 11.33 -2.30 13.21
CA GLN A 222 11.67 -3.71 13.41
C GLN A 222 10.57 -4.41 14.20
N LEU A 223 10.19 -5.60 13.73
CA LEU A 223 9.19 -6.48 14.33
C LEU A 223 9.86 -7.80 14.75
N GLY A 224 9.46 -8.31 15.91
CA GLY A 224 9.95 -9.54 16.53
C GLY A 224 8.84 -10.30 17.24
N ARG A 225 9.18 -11.42 17.86
CA ARG A 225 8.26 -12.31 18.58
C ARG A 225 8.65 -12.36 20.04
#